data_AF-A0A2W1DGM5-F1
#
_entry.id   AF-A0A2W1DGM5-F1
#
_cell.length_a   1.000
_cell.length_b   1.000
_cell.length_c   1.000
_cell.angle_alpha   90.00
_cell.angle_beta   90.00
_cell.angle_gamma   90.00
#
_symmetry.space_group_name_H-M   'P 1'
#
loop_
_entity.id
_entity.type
_entity.pdbx_description
1 polymer ?
#
loop_
_entity_poly.entity_id
_entity_poly.type
_entity_poly.pdbx_seq_one_letter_code
_entity_poly.pdbx_strand_id
1 'polypeptide(L)'
;MPFAQLVIGPPGSGKSTYCDGMQQFMTAIERKCSVVNLDPANDHTSYQPAVDVRDLVTIDEIMEQESLGPNGGVLFALEELEHNFEWLEEGLKELGDDYILFDCPGQVELFTHHGSLRNIFFRLHKLGYRVFGHHPGLAT
;
A
#
# COMPACT_ATOMS: atom_id res chain seq x y z
N MET A 1 13.27 14.41 5.08
CA MET A 1 11.79 14.36 5.11
C MET A 1 11.34 13.56 3.91
N PRO A 2 11.01 12.28 4.11
CA PRO A 2 10.70 11.38 3.01
C PRO A 2 9.39 11.76 2.32
N PHE A 3 9.32 11.50 1.02
CA PHE A 3 8.12 11.71 0.21
C PHE A 3 7.45 10.37 -0.03
N ALA A 4 6.12 10.36 0.09
CA ALA A 4 5.30 9.19 -0.15
C ALA A 4 4.15 9.53 -1.09
N GLN A 5 3.88 8.62 -2.01
CA GLN A 5 2.73 8.68 -2.91
C GLN A 5 1.82 7.50 -2.64
N LEU A 6 0.57 7.80 -2.30
CA LEU A 6 -0.49 6.81 -2.16
C LEU A 6 -1.12 6.59 -3.52
N VAL A 7 -0.94 5.39 -4.08
CA VAL A 7 -1.50 5.03 -5.37
C VAL A 7 -2.85 4.36 -5.12
N ILE A 8 -3.92 5.12 -5.33
CA ILE A 8 -5.30 4.74 -5.01
C ILE A 8 -6.15 4.68 -6.27
N GLY A 9 -7.21 3.89 -6.25
CA GLY A 9 -8.13 3.79 -7.39
C GLY A 9 -8.79 2.42 -7.49
N PRO A 10 -9.87 2.30 -8.27
CA PRO A 10 -10.70 1.09 -8.34
C PRO A 10 -9.90 -0.11 -8.85
N PRO A 11 -10.43 -1.35 -8.72
CA PRO A 11 -9.78 -2.52 -9.29
C PRO A 11 -9.62 -2.34 -10.81
N GLY A 12 -8.47 -2.75 -11.35
CA GLY A 12 -8.17 -2.60 -12.78
C GLY A 12 -7.76 -1.20 -13.25
N SER A 13 -7.67 -0.19 -12.37
CA SER A 13 -7.21 1.16 -12.76
C SER A 13 -5.71 1.25 -13.09
N GLY A 14 -4.94 0.19 -12.86
CA GLY A 14 -3.51 0.13 -13.16
C GLY A 14 -2.59 0.61 -12.04
N LYS A 15 -3.00 0.55 -10.77
CA LYS A 15 -2.19 0.96 -9.60
C LYS A 15 -0.82 0.26 -9.55
N SER A 16 -0.80 -1.07 -9.53
CA SER A 16 0.45 -1.85 -9.49
C SER A 16 1.32 -1.61 -10.74
N THR A 17 0.70 -1.46 -11.91
CA THR A 17 1.40 -1.10 -13.16
C THR A 17 2.02 0.29 -13.08
N TYR A 18 1.32 1.26 -12.48
CA TYR A 18 1.87 2.59 -12.23
C TYR A 18 3.04 2.53 -11.25
N CYS A 19 2.92 1.75 -10.16
CA CYS A 19 4.01 1.59 -9.19
C CYS A 19 5.27 1.02 -9.85
N ASP A 20 5.13 -0.02 -10.67
CA ASP A 20 6.24 -0.60 -11.44
C ASP A 20 6.88 0.44 -12.38
N GLY A 21 6.08 1.07 -13.23
CA GLY A 21 6.58 2.07 -14.19
C GLY A 21 7.22 3.29 -13.51
N MET A 22 6.66 3.75 -12.38
CA MET A 22 7.21 4.87 -11.62
C MET A 22 8.51 4.49 -10.93
N GLN A 23 8.61 3.28 -10.36
CA GLN A 23 9.85 2.78 -9.78
C GLN A 23 10.97 2.70 -10.84
N GLN A 24 10.66 2.17 -12.03
CA GLN A 24 11.60 2.13 -13.16
C GLN A 24 12.02 3.53 -13.60
N PHE A 25 11.07 4.46 -13.73
CA PHE A 25 11.35 5.85 -14.10
C PHE A 25 12.23 6.56 -13.07
N MET A 26 11.91 6.47 -11.78
CA MET A 26 12.70 7.07 -10.69
C MET A 26 14.12 6.51 -10.68
N THR A 27 14.26 5.20 -10.86
CA THR A 27 15.56 4.54 -10.98
C THR A 27 16.36 5.07 -12.17
N ALA A 28 15.72 5.25 -13.32
CA ALA A 28 16.37 5.78 -14.53
C ALA A 28 16.89 7.23 -14.38
N ILE A 29 16.29 8.02 -13.47
CA ILE A 29 16.76 9.37 -13.13
C ILE A 29 17.65 9.41 -11.88
N GLU A 30 18.21 8.26 -11.48
CA GLU A 30 19.10 8.09 -10.31
C GLU A 30 18.46 8.49 -8.98
N ARG A 31 17.12 8.38 -8.88
CA ARG A 31 16.37 8.61 -7.66
C ARG A 31 15.91 7.27 -7.08
N LYS A 32 16.38 6.96 -5.87
CA LYS A 32 15.95 5.73 -5.18
C LYS A 32 14.44 5.77 -4.93
N CYS A 33 13.78 4.66 -5.26
CA CYS A 33 12.35 4.50 -5.12
C CYS A 33 12.00 3.09 -4.68
N SER A 34 11.25 3.02 -3.59
CA SER A 34 10.81 1.77 -2.98
C SER A 34 9.29 1.67 -3.04
N VAL A 35 8.79 0.49 -3.41
CA VAL A 35 7.35 0.20 -3.44
C VAL A 35 6.97 -0.57 -2.19
N VAL A 36 5.96 -0.09 -1.49
CA VAL A 36 5.31 -0.76 -0.36
C VAL A 36 3.98 -1.30 -0.84
N ASN A 37 3.82 -2.62 -0.83
CA ASN A 37 2.57 -3.27 -1.17
C ASN A 37 1.65 -3.29 0.06
N LEU A 38 0.52 -2.60 -0.03
CA LEU A 38 -0.55 -2.64 0.97
C LEU A 38 -1.77 -3.44 0.50
N ASP A 39 -1.75 -4.01 -0.71
CA ASP A 39 -2.82 -4.85 -1.23
C ASP A 39 -2.55 -6.34 -0.92
N PRO A 40 -3.26 -6.93 0.06
CA PRO A 40 -3.08 -8.33 0.44
C PRO A 40 -3.61 -9.30 -0.62
N ALA A 41 -4.44 -8.83 -1.56
CA ALA A 41 -4.99 -9.64 -2.65
C ALA A 41 -4.16 -9.55 -3.95
N ASN A 42 -3.00 -8.89 -3.91
CA ASN A 42 -2.15 -8.71 -5.09
C ASN A 42 -1.14 -9.85 -5.23
N ASP A 43 -1.57 -10.99 -5.77
CA ASP A 43 -0.76 -12.21 -5.86
C ASP A 43 0.41 -12.11 -6.86
N HIS A 44 0.35 -11.16 -7.80
CA HIS A 44 1.27 -11.07 -8.93
C HIS A 44 1.72 -9.62 -9.18
N THR A 45 2.65 -9.13 -8.35
CA THR A 45 3.31 -7.84 -8.60
C THR A 45 4.37 -7.98 -9.69
N SER A 46 4.45 -7.01 -10.62
CA SER A 46 5.54 -6.93 -11.62
C SER A 46 6.81 -6.26 -11.07
N TYR A 47 6.72 -5.71 -9.85
CA TYR A 47 7.83 -5.15 -9.09
C TYR A 47 8.14 -6.02 -7.86
N GLN A 48 9.33 -5.83 -7.30
CA GLN A 48 9.69 -6.40 -6.00
C GLN A 48 9.33 -5.39 -4.89
N PRO A 49 8.34 -5.68 -4.04
CA PRO A 49 8.02 -4.80 -2.92
C PRO A 49 9.18 -4.78 -1.92
N ALA A 50 9.47 -3.59 -1.39
CA ALA A 50 10.43 -3.41 -0.31
C ALA A 50 9.82 -3.74 1.06
N VAL A 51 8.51 -3.53 1.20
CA VAL A 51 7.68 -3.97 2.33
C VAL A 51 6.38 -4.51 1.74
N ASP A 52 5.94 -5.68 2.20
CA ASP A 52 4.77 -6.36 1.65
C ASP A 52 3.82 -6.79 2.78
N VAL A 53 2.59 -6.26 2.77
CA VAL A 53 1.56 -6.61 3.77
C VAL A 53 1.28 -8.12 3.83
N ARG A 54 1.57 -8.85 2.75
CA ARG A 54 1.42 -10.32 2.70
C ARG A 54 2.40 -11.05 3.63
N ASP A 55 3.50 -10.42 4.01
CA ASP A 55 4.45 -10.97 5.00
C ASP A 55 3.90 -10.82 6.44
N LEU A 56 2.99 -9.87 6.66
CA LEU A 56 2.30 -9.68 7.94
C LEU A 56 1.07 -10.59 8.03
N VAL A 57 0.31 -10.72 6.93
CA VAL A 57 -0.97 -11.41 6.95
C VAL A 57 -1.34 -12.03 5.60
N THR A 58 -1.77 -13.30 5.62
CA THR A 58 -2.18 -14.05 4.43
C THR A 58 -3.69 -13.99 4.26
N ILE A 59 -4.17 -13.42 3.13
CA ILE A 59 -5.62 -13.22 2.93
C ILE A 59 -6.42 -14.54 2.86
N ASP A 60 -5.85 -15.57 2.25
CA ASP A 60 -6.49 -16.89 2.14
C ASP A 60 -6.73 -17.51 3.52
N GLU A 61 -5.75 -17.39 4.42
CA GLU A 61 -5.85 -17.89 5.80
C GLU A 61 -6.91 -17.14 6.60
N ILE A 62 -6.96 -15.81 6.47
CA ILE A 62 -8.01 -14.98 7.10
C ILE A 62 -9.39 -15.41 6.59
N MET A 63 -9.56 -15.52 5.28
CA MET A 63 -10.84 -15.84 4.66
C MET A 63 -11.37 -17.19 5.14
N GLU A 64 -10.49 -18.19 5.28
CA GLU A 64 -10.84 -19.50 5.82
C GLU A 64 -11.18 -19.45 7.31
N GLN A 65 -10.33 -18.84 8.14
CA GLN A 65 -10.49 -18.83 9.60
C GLN A 65 -11.71 -18.02 10.06
N GLU A 66 -11.91 -16.85 9.47
CA GLU A 66 -12.97 -15.91 9.85
C GLU A 66 -14.24 -16.08 9.00
N SER A 67 -14.26 -17.06 8.09
CA SER A 67 -15.38 -17.31 7.15
C SER A 67 -15.76 -16.06 6.35
N LEU A 68 -14.75 -15.31 5.89
CA LEU A 68 -14.91 -14.05 5.15
C LEU A 68 -14.82 -14.27 3.64
N GLY A 69 -15.56 -13.44 2.89
CA GLY A 69 -15.35 -13.30 1.45
C GLY A 69 -14.14 -12.40 1.13
N PRO A 70 -13.73 -12.28 -0.15
CA PRO A 70 -12.54 -11.53 -0.57
C PRO A 70 -12.46 -10.10 -0.02
N ASN A 71 -13.56 -9.34 -0.08
CA ASN A 71 -13.60 -7.97 0.43
C ASN A 71 -13.46 -7.91 1.96
N GLY A 72 -14.01 -8.89 2.68
CA GLY A 72 -13.87 -9.00 4.12
C GLY A 72 -12.43 -9.35 4.52
N GLY A 73 -11.79 -10.26 3.77
CA GLY A 73 -10.37 -10.62 3.96
C GLY A 73 -9.44 -9.42 3.78
N VAL A 74 -9.62 -8.62 2.72
CA VAL A 74 -8.82 -7.39 2.50
C VAL A 74 -9.02 -6.39 3.65
N LEU A 75 -10.27 -6.21 4.10
CA LEU A 75 -10.58 -5.29 5.19
C LEU A 75 -9.89 -5.71 6.49
N PHE A 76 -10.02 -6.99 6.86
CA PHE A 76 -9.39 -7.55 8.04
C PHE A 76 -7.87 -7.42 7.98
N ALA A 77 -7.25 -7.69 6.82
CA ALA A 77 -5.81 -7.50 6.64
C ALA A 77 -5.36 -6.04 6.86
N LEU A 78 -6.16 -5.05 6.46
CA LEU A 78 -5.88 -3.65 6.75
C LEU A 78 -6.07 -3.30 8.22
N GLU A 79 -7.02 -3.93 8.91
CA GLU A 79 -7.17 -3.81 10.36
C GLU A 79 -5.96 -4.40 11.09
N GLU A 80 -5.48 -5.57 10.69
CA GLU A 80 -4.26 -6.17 11.26
C GLU A 80 -3.02 -5.30 11.02
N LEU A 81 -2.86 -4.75 9.81
CA LEU A 81 -1.82 -3.76 9.53
C LEU A 81 -1.98 -2.51 10.39
N GLU A 82 -3.22 -2.07 10.65
CA GLU A 82 -3.46 -0.94 11.51
C GLU A 82 -3.03 -1.22 12.95
N HIS A 83 -3.41 -2.38 13.49
CA HIS A 83 -3.06 -2.83 14.84
C HIS A 83 -1.55 -3.05 15.01
N ASN A 84 -0.88 -3.56 13.98
CA ASN A 84 0.55 -3.88 13.98
C ASN A 84 1.39 -2.83 13.21
N PHE A 85 1.06 -1.55 13.34
CA PHE A 85 1.70 -0.51 12.52
C PHE A 85 3.18 -0.33 12.78
N GLU A 86 3.65 -0.68 13.96
CA GLU A 86 5.07 -0.69 14.31
C GLU A 86 5.87 -1.54 13.32
N TRP A 87 5.29 -2.65 12.82
CA TRP A 87 5.90 -3.46 11.74
C TRP A 87 6.10 -2.65 10.46
N LEU A 88 5.08 -1.89 10.04
CA LEU A 88 5.19 -1.01 8.86
C LEU A 88 6.19 0.12 9.11
N GLU A 89 6.17 0.72 10.31
CA GLU A 89 7.10 1.78 10.68
C GLU A 89 8.57 1.29 10.66
N GLU A 90 8.84 0.08 11.15
CA GLU A 90 10.15 -0.55 11.10
C GLU A 90 10.59 -0.81 9.65
N GLY A 91 9.73 -1.42 8.83
CA GLY A 91 10.00 -1.62 7.41
C GLY A 91 10.31 -0.30 6.69
N LEU A 92 9.56 0.76 6.99
CA LEU A 92 9.78 2.09 6.42
C LEU A 92 11.09 2.75 6.88
N LYS A 93 11.55 2.51 8.12
CA LYS A 93 12.81 3.05 8.63
C LYS A 93 14.02 2.49 7.86
N GLU A 94 13.96 1.23 7.46
CA GLU A 94 15.04 0.58 6.69
C GLU A 94 15.21 1.17 5.29
N LEU A 95 14.17 1.82 4.74
CA LEU A 95 14.19 2.44 3.42
C LEU A 95 14.87 3.83 3.40
N GLY A 96 15.15 4.42 4.57
CA GLY A 96 15.87 5.69 4.69
C GLY A 96 15.18 6.86 3.99
N ASP A 97 15.86 7.46 3.00
CA ASP A 97 15.40 8.66 2.27
C ASP A 97 14.78 8.34 0.89
N ASP A 98 14.45 7.07 0.64
CA ASP A 98 13.82 6.65 -0.60
C ASP A 98 12.50 7.36 -0.88
N TYR A 99 12.18 7.52 -2.16
CA TYR A 99 10.84 7.92 -2.57
C TYR A 99 9.89 6.73 -2.46
N ILE A 100 8.83 6.83 -1.66
CA ILE A 100 7.98 5.69 -1.35
C ILE A 100 6.70 5.71 -2.18
N LEU A 101 6.41 4.60 -2.86
CA LEU A 101 5.14 4.34 -3.53
C LEU A 101 4.35 3.34 -2.69
N PHE A 102 3.17 3.70 -2.22
CA PHE A 102 2.25 2.76 -1.58
C PHE A 102 1.24 2.26 -2.62
N ASP A 103 1.33 0.99 -2.99
CA ASP A 103 0.30 0.33 -3.80
C ASP A 103 -0.86 -0.04 -2.88
N CYS A 104 -1.97 0.70 -2.95
CA CYS A 104 -3.11 0.51 -2.07
C CYS A 104 -4.11 -0.50 -2.65
N PRO A 105 -4.88 -1.22 -1.81
CA PRO A 105 -5.94 -2.10 -2.30
C PRO A 105 -6.95 -1.37 -3.18
N GLY A 106 -7.45 -2.09 -4.19
CA GLY A 106 -8.35 -1.51 -5.19
C GLY A 106 -9.82 -1.36 -4.78
N GLN A 107 -10.27 -2.04 -3.72
CA GLN A 107 -11.70 -2.13 -3.40
C GLN A 107 -12.23 -0.77 -2.89
N VAL A 108 -13.29 -0.27 -3.53
CA VAL A 108 -13.84 1.07 -3.26
C VAL A 108 -14.47 1.13 -1.87
N GLU A 109 -15.01 0.02 -1.40
CA GLU A 109 -15.68 -0.14 -0.11
C GLU A 109 -14.74 0.12 1.08
N LEU A 110 -13.43 -0.06 0.89
CA LEU A 110 -12.40 0.23 1.90
C LEU A 110 -12.27 1.72 2.19
N PHE A 111 -12.60 2.57 1.22
CA PHE A 111 -12.52 4.02 1.34
C PHE A 111 -13.81 4.63 1.92
N THR A 112 -14.95 3.93 1.84
CA THR A 112 -16.26 4.46 2.23
C THR A 112 -16.75 3.98 3.59
N HIS A 113 -16.32 2.80 4.06
CA HIS A 113 -16.88 2.19 5.28
C HIS A 113 -15.87 1.94 6.41
N HIS A 114 -14.56 2.06 6.17
CA HIS A 114 -13.57 1.75 7.20
C HIS A 114 -12.50 2.82 7.40
N GLY A 115 -12.12 3.02 8.68
CA GLY A 115 -11.16 4.05 9.10
C GLY A 115 -9.70 3.67 8.95
N SER A 116 -9.37 2.38 8.77
CA SER A 116 -7.99 1.89 8.87
C SER A 116 -7.03 2.54 7.89
N LEU A 117 -7.42 2.62 6.61
CA LEU A 117 -6.56 3.22 5.60
C LEU A 117 -6.29 4.71 5.90
N ARG A 118 -7.32 5.44 6.35
CA ARG A 118 -7.19 6.83 6.81
C ARG A 118 -6.28 6.94 8.05
N ASN A 119 -6.40 6.02 9.00
CA ASN A 119 -5.60 6.02 10.23
C ASN A 119 -4.12 5.68 9.95
N ILE A 120 -3.85 4.72 9.08
CA ILE A 120 -2.52 4.41 8.54
C ILE A 120 -1.91 5.68 7.94
N PHE A 121 -2.64 6.38 7.06
CA PHE A 121 -2.15 7.62 6.44
C PHE A 121 -1.88 8.74 7.45
N PHE A 122 -2.75 8.88 8.45
CA PHE A 122 -2.56 9.86 9.52
C PHE A 122 -1.29 9.56 10.34
N ARG A 123 -0.99 8.28 10.59
CA ARG A 123 0.26 7.88 11.26
C ARG A 123 1.48 8.09 10.38
N LEU A 124 1.42 7.81 9.07
CA LEU A 124 2.50 8.16 8.14
C LEU A 124 2.83 9.66 8.18
N HIS A 125 1.81 10.52 8.23
CA HIS A 125 2.01 11.97 8.38
C HIS A 125 2.67 12.33 9.72
N LYS A 126 2.29 11.67 10.83
CA LYS A 126 2.94 11.85 12.14
C LYS A 126 4.41 11.42 12.15
N LEU A 127 4.77 10.43 11.33
CA LEU A 127 6.17 10.02 11.11
C LEU A 127 6.98 11.02 10.27
N GLY A 128 6.34 12.09 9.78
CA GLY A 128 7.00 13.15 9.01
C GLY A 128 7.07 12.90 7.50
N TYR A 129 6.34 11.91 6.99
CA TYR A 129 6.19 11.70 5.54
C TYR A 129 5.34 12.81 4.92
N ARG A 130 5.80 13.34 3.79
CA ARG A 130 4.98 14.17 2.90
C ARG A 130 4.19 13.28 1.97
N VAL A 131 2.93 13.05 2.33
CA VAL A 131 2.04 12.11 1.65
C VAL A 131 1.13 12.85 0.67
N PHE A 132 1.00 12.34 -0.55
CA PHE A 132 -0.01 12.80 -1.51
C PHE A 132 -0.70 11.63 -2.21
N GLY A 133 -1.97 11.79 -2.57
CA GLY A 133 -2.74 10.79 -3.29
C GLY A 133 -2.58 10.94 -4.81
N HIS A 134 -2.45 9.81 -5.50
CA HIS A 134 -2.53 9.75 -6.96
C HIS A 134 -3.51 8.68 -7.38
N HIS A 135 -4.35 9.04 -8.35
CA HIS A 135 -5.35 8.15 -8.89
C HIS A 135 -5.06 7.87 -10.37
N PRO A 136 -4.49 6.70 -10.69
CA PRO A 136 -4.28 6.30 -12.08
C PRO A 136 -5.61 6.32 -12.85
N GLY A 137 -5.61 6.89 -14.06
CA GLY A 137 -6.79 6.95 -14.93
C GLY A 137 -7.73 8.14 -14.72
N LEU A 138 -7.57 8.95 -13.66
CA LEU A 138 -8.19 10.27 -13.57
C LEU A 138 -7.23 11.28 -14.18
N ALA A 139 -7.33 11.49 -15.50
CA ALA A 139 -6.77 12.67 -16.12
C ALA A 139 -7.54 13.89 -15.59
N THR A 140 -6.92 14.68 -14.73
CA THR A 140 -7.37 16.04 -14.40
C THR A 140 -6.53 17.03 -15.18
#